data_AF-A0A933AP88-F1
#
_entry.id   AF-A0A933AP88-F1
#
_cell.length_a   1.000
_cell.length_b   1.000
_cell.length_c   1.000
_cell.angle_alpha   90.00
_cell.angle_beta   90.00
_cell.angle_gamma   90.00
#
_symmetry.space_group_name_H-M   'P 1'
#
loop_
_entity.id
_entity.type
_entity.pdbx_description
1 polymer ?
#
loop_
_entity_poly.entity_id
_entity_poly.type
_entity_poly.pdbx_seq_one_letter_code
_entity_poly.pdbx_strand_id
1 'polypeptide(L)'
;MNQLLSKAYILGLRAMGERRRITLAVFLLAAVSLSMSVWLGATATATHVPGGHLAAVGPVNAQTHFAEWYEDSNGLQLKLCINDAFLCINDPVDPGNALSVESGFGAEAFWWAADAHMPVGTGGSALLVLAVEAAYANDDPEANAQMSFGRIRVRASGLVPGASYRVIHPYGEKDYVAEAGAVSIRDTIDIGCLGVIPGAVACDWNLARLSNVGPFLVWDPAVAPEAPPGAIGNPAVEHKVIGSPFGTNHFRIEGLNAGGPGVNFAQTDLFLVQGKLFDNPPTAVNDAVNIPVGSTARPIDVLANDSDRDGNTITVSAVTQPASGAVAIEAGAGRVIFTPGAAGSQTFNYTASSTMPGNPT
;
A
#
# COMPACT_ATOMS: atom_id res chain seq x y z
N MET A 1 -16.49 -5.38 -31.15
CA MET A 1 -16.98 -6.51 -30.33
C MET A 1 -16.13 -6.80 -29.09
N ASN A 2 -15.03 -6.05 -28.83
CA ASN A 2 -14.18 -6.19 -27.62
C ASN A 2 -14.32 -5.05 -26.60
N GLN A 3 -15.30 -4.14 -26.75
CA GLN A 3 -15.54 -3.05 -25.79
C GLN A 3 -16.84 -3.19 -24.97
N LEU A 4 -17.57 -4.30 -25.14
CA LEU A 4 -18.83 -4.57 -24.43
C LEU A 4 -18.69 -5.57 -23.27
N LEU A 5 -17.56 -6.27 -23.16
CA LEU A 5 -17.32 -7.23 -22.07
C LEU A 5 -16.78 -6.58 -20.79
N SER A 6 -16.16 -5.40 -20.87
CA SER A 6 -15.62 -4.71 -19.68
C SER A 6 -16.67 -3.98 -18.84
N LYS A 7 -17.87 -3.72 -19.39
CA LYS A 7 -18.99 -3.11 -18.65
C LYS A 7 -19.88 -4.13 -17.92
N ALA A 8 -19.66 -5.43 -18.17
CA ALA A 8 -20.46 -6.50 -17.58
C ALA A 8 -19.96 -6.98 -16.21
N TYR A 9 -18.78 -6.54 -15.76
CA TYR A 9 -18.23 -6.94 -14.46
C TYR A 9 -18.60 -6.00 -13.29
N ILE A 10 -19.18 -4.83 -13.57
CA ILE A 10 -19.54 -3.84 -12.53
C ILE A 10 -21.07 -3.70 -12.34
N LEU A 11 -21.90 -4.30 -13.20
CA LEU A 11 -23.36 -4.23 -13.12
C LEU A 11 -24.07 -5.50 -12.57
N GLY A 12 -23.31 -6.43 -11.98
CA GLY A 12 -23.84 -7.74 -11.55
C GLY A 12 -24.46 -7.83 -10.15
N LEU A 13 -24.37 -6.78 -9.32
CA LEU A 13 -24.85 -6.83 -7.92
C LEU A 13 -26.00 -5.88 -7.59
N ARG A 14 -26.63 -5.26 -8.59
CA ARG A 14 -27.86 -4.46 -8.40
C ARG A 14 -28.99 -4.97 -9.28
N ALA A 15 -29.64 -6.07 -8.89
CA ALA A 15 -31.08 -6.31 -9.13
C ALA A 15 -31.52 -7.70 -8.64
N MET A 16 -31.84 -7.83 -7.36
CA MET A 16 -32.92 -8.69 -6.85
C MET A 16 -33.28 -8.11 -5.47
N GLY A 17 -34.13 -7.09 -5.38
CA GLY A 17 -35.55 -7.21 -5.68
C GLY A 17 -36.29 -7.31 -4.34
N GLU A 18 -36.82 -6.18 -3.88
CA GLU A 18 -37.66 -6.03 -2.69
C GLU A 18 -38.62 -7.21 -2.50
N ARG A 19 -38.63 -7.80 -1.30
CA ARG A 19 -39.77 -8.58 -0.82
C ARG A 19 -40.22 -8.08 0.54
N ARG A 20 -41.47 -7.61 0.55
CA ARG A 20 -42.29 -7.22 1.70
C ARG A 20 -42.05 -8.15 2.89
N ARG A 21 -41.72 -7.57 4.06
CA ARG A 21 -41.75 -8.27 5.34
C ARG A 21 -43.19 -8.32 5.84
N ILE A 22 -43.81 -9.49 5.77
CA ILE A 22 -44.98 -9.86 6.56
C ILE A 22 -44.47 -10.69 7.75
N THR A 23 -44.81 -10.25 8.95
CA THR A 23 -44.45 -10.84 10.25
C THR A 23 -45.02 -12.25 10.43
N LEU A 24 -44.23 -13.20 10.93
CA LEU A 24 -44.74 -14.30 11.76
C LEU A 24 -43.66 -14.79 12.73
N ALA A 25 -43.92 -14.57 14.02
CA ALA A 25 -43.13 -15.08 15.14
C ALA A 25 -43.49 -16.55 15.38
N VAL A 26 -42.48 -17.43 15.40
CA VAL A 26 -42.59 -18.77 16.00
C VAL A 26 -41.32 -19.03 16.79
N PHE A 27 -41.46 -19.04 18.12
CA PHE A 27 -40.44 -19.49 19.06
C PHE A 27 -40.31 -21.01 18.97
N LEU A 28 -39.09 -21.50 18.73
CA LEU A 28 -38.72 -22.89 18.98
C LEU A 28 -37.38 -22.90 19.71
N LEU A 29 -37.46 -23.14 21.02
CA LEU A 29 -36.32 -23.42 21.88
C LEU A 29 -35.64 -24.71 21.44
N ALA A 30 -34.39 -24.62 20.99
CA ALA A 30 -33.47 -25.75 20.96
C ALA A 30 -32.28 -25.40 21.85
N ALA A 31 -32.21 -26.05 23.01
CA ALA A 31 -31.08 -25.97 23.93
C ALA A 31 -29.87 -26.64 23.28
N VAL A 32 -28.86 -25.86 22.90
CA VAL A 32 -27.53 -26.38 22.56
C VAL A 32 -26.65 -26.21 23.78
N SER A 33 -26.22 -27.33 24.33
CA SER A 33 -25.27 -27.44 25.44
C SER A 33 -23.91 -26.86 25.02
N LEU A 34 -23.58 -25.69 25.58
CA LEU A 34 -22.27 -25.06 25.42
C LEU A 34 -21.25 -25.81 26.28
N SER A 35 -20.42 -26.65 25.66
CA SER A 35 -19.21 -27.18 26.30
C SER A 35 -18.14 -26.08 26.25
N MET A 36 -17.97 -25.35 27.36
CA MET A 36 -16.82 -24.45 27.56
C MET A 36 -15.55 -25.29 27.65
N SER A 37 -14.86 -25.42 26.52
CA SER A 37 -13.47 -25.85 26.48
C SER A 37 -12.62 -24.63 26.81
N VAL A 38 -12.09 -24.58 28.04
CA VAL A 38 -11.11 -23.56 28.45
C VAL A 38 -9.82 -23.82 27.65
N TRP A 39 -9.64 -23.07 26.56
CA TRP A 39 -8.33 -22.94 25.91
C TRP A 39 -7.44 -22.12 26.85
N LEU A 40 -6.55 -22.77 27.58
CA LEU A 40 -5.41 -22.09 28.16
C LEU A 40 -4.57 -21.56 27.00
N GLY A 41 -4.55 -20.23 26.86
CA GLY A 41 -3.80 -19.53 25.83
C GLY A 41 -2.31 -19.91 25.90
N ALA A 42 -1.84 -20.60 24.87
CA ALA A 42 -0.51 -20.32 24.39
C ALA A 42 -0.60 -18.96 23.69
N THR A 43 -0.06 -17.91 24.31
CA THR A 43 0.35 -16.74 23.54
C THR A 43 1.42 -17.20 22.58
N ALA A 44 1.01 -17.64 21.39
CA ALA A 44 1.90 -17.70 20.26
C ALA A 44 2.36 -16.26 20.05
N THR A 45 3.52 -15.94 20.59
CA THR A 45 4.27 -14.79 20.12
C THR A 45 4.47 -15.08 18.64
N ALA A 46 3.81 -14.30 17.78
CA ALA A 46 4.12 -14.29 16.37
C ALA A 46 5.59 -13.86 16.28
N THR A 47 6.47 -14.84 16.21
CA THR A 47 7.88 -14.62 15.95
C THR A 47 7.91 -14.06 14.55
N HIS A 48 8.16 -12.75 14.43
CA HIS A 48 8.39 -12.11 13.15
C HIS A 48 9.43 -12.94 12.41
N VAL A 49 9.13 -13.31 11.17
CA VAL A 49 10.10 -14.05 10.38
C VAL A 49 11.28 -13.09 10.12
N PRO A 50 12.54 -13.49 10.41
CA PRO A 50 13.68 -12.62 10.18
C PRO A 50 13.74 -12.15 8.72
N GLY A 51 13.73 -10.83 8.51
CA GLY A 51 14.02 -10.20 7.21
C GLY A 51 12.84 -9.59 6.45
N GLY A 52 11.59 -9.72 6.90
CA GLY A 52 10.44 -9.15 6.18
C GLY A 52 9.36 -8.55 7.08
N HIS A 53 9.22 -7.22 7.05
CA HIS A 53 8.19 -6.45 7.76
C HIS A 53 8.16 -5.00 7.25
N LEU A 54 7.15 -4.23 7.66
CA LEU A 54 7.15 -2.78 7.49
C LEU A 54 8.02 -2.13 8.58
N ALA A 55 8.96 -1.30 8.17
CA ALA A 55 9.96 -0.69 9.05
C ALA A 55 9.46 0.56 9.74
N ALA A 56 8.61 1.37 9.10
CA ALA A 56 8.11 2.61 9.68
C ALA A 56 6.72 2.98 9.13
N VAL A 57 6.09 3.93 9.80
CA VAL A 57 4.80 4.52 9.39
C VAL A 57 4.87 6.02 9.52
N GLY A 58 4.29 6.71 8.54
CA GLY A 58 4.26 8.17 8.47
C GLY A 58 3.26 8.81 9.44
N PRO A 59 3.25 10.15 9.50
CA PRO A 59 2.25 10.88 10.27
C PRO A 59 0.84 10.65 9.69
N VAL A 60 -0.19 11.04 10.45
CA VAL A 60 -1.56 11.06 9.94
C VAL A 60 -1.70 12.17 8.91
N ASN A 61 -2.17 11.82 7.72
CA ASN A 61 -2.55 12.78 6.69
C ASN A 61 -3.83 13.51 7.13
N ALA A 62 -3.80 14.85 7.08
CA ALA A 62 -4.91 15.68 7.56
C ALA A 62 -6.18 15.61 6.70
N GLN A 63 -6.08 15.18 5.45
CA GLN A 63 -7.19 15.01 4.52
C GLN A 63 -7.78 13.59 4.60
N THR A 64 -6.95 12.55 4.56
CA THR A 64 -7.43 11.16 4.51
C THR A 64 -7.72 10.61 5.90
N HIS A 65 -7.12 11.17 6.95
CA HIS A 65 -7.19 10.67 8.33
C HIS A 65 -6.57 9.28 8.52
N PHE A 66 -5.77 8.82 7.55
CA PHE A 66 -4.94 7.62 7.62
C PHE A 66 -3.46 8.00 7.68
N ALA A 67 -2.59 7.02 7.98
CA ALA A 67 -1.14 7.21 7.82
C ALA A 67 -0.81 7.67 6.39
N GLU A 68 0.05 8.67 6.25
CA GLU A 68 0.47 9.20 4.95
C GLU A 68 1.14 8.12 4.10
N TRP A 69 2.06 7.37 4.73
CA TRP A 69 2.86 6.35 4.08
C TRP A 69 3.20 5.21 5.04
N TYR A 70 3.53 4.06 4.45
CA TYR A 70 4.28 2.99 5.12
C TYR A 70 5.63 2.82 4.44
N GLU A 71 6.65 2.53 5.25
CA GLU A 71 7.99 2.22 4.80
C GLU A 71 8.28 0.74 5.03
N ASP A 72 8.86 0.07 4.06
CA ASP A 72 9.32 -1.30 4.22
C ASP A 72 10.75 -1.41 4.77
N SER A 73 11.21 -2.63 5.05
CA SER A 73 12.57 -2.86 5.58
C SER A 73 13.70 -2.54 4.60
N ASN A 74 13.41 -2.23 3.34
CA ASN A 74 14.38 -1.74 2.36
C ASN A 74 14.40 -0.21 2.26
N GLY A 75 13.54 0.49 3.01
CA GLY A 75 13.43 1.94 3.02
C GLY A 75 12.49 2.50 1.95
N LEU A 76 11.77 1.65 1.20
CA LEU A 76 10.80 2.09 0.20
C LEU A 76 9.54 2.60 0.90
N GLN A 77 9.19 3.86 0.63
CA GLN A 77 7.98 4.49 1.16
C GLN A 77 6.86 4.54 0.11
N LEU A 78 5.70 4.00 0.47
CA LEU A 78 4.50 4.04 -0.36
C LEU A 78 3.41 4.82 0.36
N LYS A 79 2.80 5.76 -0.36
CA LYS A 79 1.66 6.55 0.13
C LYS A 79 0.33 5.94 -0.28
N LEU A 80 -0.72 6.35 0.42
CA LEU A 80 -2.07 5.88 0.11
C LEU A 80 -2.44 6.26 -1.34
N CYS A 81 -2.78 5.26 -2.15
CA CYS A 81 -3.07 5.45 -3.56
C CYS A 81 -4.55 5.84 -3.75
N ILE A 82 -4.82 7.15 -3.87
CA ILE A 82 -6.19 7.68 -4.04
C ILE A 82 -6.35 8.56 -5.29
N ASN A 83 -5.26 9.16 -5.78
CA ASN A 83 -5.30 10.21 -6.80
C ASN A 83 -4.81 9.75 -8.18
N ASP A 84 -5.19 8.54 -8.61
CA ASP A 84 -4.94 8.03 -9.96
C ASP A 84 -5.91 6.90 -10.32
N ALA A 85 -6.85 7.13 -11.23
CA ALA A 85 -7.89 6.16 -11.57
C ALA A 85 -7.38 4.89 -12.29
N PHE A 86 -6.13 4.89 -12.78
CA PHE A 86 -5.54 3.75 -13.49
C PHE A 86 -4.54 2.98 -12.63
N LEU A 87 -3.87 3.67 -11.71
CA LEU A 87 -2.85 3.07 -10.85
C LEU A 87 -3.34 2.77 -9.43
N CYS A 88 -4.45 3.37 -9.01
CA CYS A 88 -5.01 3.19 -7.68
C CYS A 88 -6.34 2.43 -7.73
N ILE A 89 -6.30 1.19 -7.28
CA ILE A 89 -7.41 0.44 -6.72
C ILE A 89 -7.77 1.13 -5.41
N ASN A 90 -9.00 1.62 -5.36
CA ASN A 90 -9.70 2.09 -4.18
C ASN A 90 -11.20 2.07 -4.49
N ASP A 91 -12.01 2.13 -3.43
CA ASP A 91 -13.43 2.29 -3.59
C ASP A 91 -13.78 3.71 -4.02
N PRO A 92 -14.80 3.86 -4.89
CA PRO A 92 -15.23 5.17 -5.36
C PRO A 92 -15.73 6.03 -4.20
N VAL A 93 -15.49 7.33 -4.30
CA VAL A 93 -16.06 8.34 -3.39
C VAL A 93 -17.58 8.20 -3.33
N ASP A 94 -18.14 8.13 -2.12
CA ASP A 94 -19.57 8.27 -1.87
C ASP A 94 -19.94 9.75 -1.71
N PRO A 95 -20.67 10.36 -2.66
CA PRO A 95 -21.08 11.77 -2.57
C PRO A 95 -22.01 12.06 -1.38
N GLY A 96 -22.64 11.03 -0.80
CA GLY A 96 -23.51 11.14 0.37
C GLY A 96 -22.77 11.17 1.71
N ASN A 97 -21.48 10.83 1.72
CA ASN A 97 -20.66 10.75 2.92
C ASN A 97 -19.57 11.83 2.90
N ALA A 98 -19.64 12.79 3.84
CA ALA A 98 -18.71 13.92 3.89
C ALA A 98 -17.25 13.50 4.10
N LEU A 99 -17.01 12.45 4.88
CA LEU A 99 -15.66 11.93 5.12
C LEU A 99 -15.10 11.26 3.87
N SER A 100 -15.94 10.52 3.12
CA SER A 100 -15.55 9.95 1.83
C SER A 100 -15.20 11.01 0.79
N VAL A 101 -15.97 12.11 0.74
CA VAL A 101 -15.69 13.25 -0.14
C VAL A 101 -14.38 13.95 0.23
N GLU A 102 -14.11 14.11 1.53
CA GLU A 102 -12.87 14.72 2.02
C GLU A 102 -11.65 13.84 1.74
N SER A 103 -11.73 12.55 2.10
CA SER A 103 -10.64 11.59 1.98
C SER A 103 -10.34 11.21 0.54
N GLY A 104 -11.32 11.31 -0.35
CA GLY A 104 -11.17 11.00 -1.77
C GLY A 104 -11.37 9.52 -2.11
N PHE A 105 -11.90 8.70 -1.21
CA PHE A 105 -12.25 7.30 -1.48
C PHE A 105 -13.42 6.82 -0.61
N GLY A 106 -14.01 5.69 -0.99
CA GLY A 106 -15.10 5.01 -0.28
C GLY A 106 -14.62 4.20 0.92
N ALA A 107 -15.02 2.93 1.00
CA ALA A 107 -14.73 2.08 2.15
C ALA A 107 -13.26 1.65 2.25
N GLU A 108 -12.59 1.42 1.12
CA GLU A 108 -11.24 0.86 1.09
C GLU A 108 -10.30 1.60 0.12
N ALA A 109 -9.02 1.67 0.49
CA ALA A 109 -7.91 2.12 -0.34
C ALA A 109 -6.62 1.39 0.08
N PHE A 110 -5.56 1.49 -0.71
CA PHE A 110 -4.35 0.70 -0.49
C PHE A 110 -3.09 1.55 -0.56
N TRP A 111 -2.20 1.38 0.42
CA TRP A 111 -0.81 1.83 0.30
C TRP A 111 -0.04 0.93 -0.67
N TRP A 112 -0.34 -0.36 -0.62
CA TRP A 112 0.25 -1.38 -1.48
C TRP A 112 -0.71 -2.55 -1.67
N ALA A 113 -0.74 -3.10 -2.88
CA ALA A 113 -1.46 -4.34 -3.18
C ALA A 113 -0.69 -5.16 -4.22
N ALA A 114 -0.69 -6.49 -4.05
CA ALA A 114 -0.18 -7.43 -5.04
C ALA A 114 -1.03 -8.70 -5.11
N ASP A 115 -1.59 -8.96 -6.29
CA ASP A 115 -2.45 -10.10 -6.53
C ASP A 115 -1.81 -11.05 -7.53
N ALA A 116 -1.87 -12.35 -7.27
CA ALA A 116 -1.49 -13.39 -8.23
C ALA A 116 -2.61 -14.39 -8.41
N HIS A 117 -2.84 -14.80 -9.67
CA HIS A 117 -3.83 -15.80 -10.00
C HIS A 117 -3.23 -16.88 -10.89
N MET A 118 -3.71 -18.12 -10.74
CA MET A 118 -3.30 -19.22 -11.60
C MET A 118 -4.36 -20.32 -11.68
N PRO A 119 -4.43 -21.07 -12.78
CA PRO A 119 -5.22 -22.29 -12.84
C PRO A 119 -4.63 -23.36 -11.91
N VAL A 120 -5.49 -24.15 -11.26
CA VAL A 120 -5.09 -25.28 -10.42
C VAL A 120 -6.07 -26.43 -10.53
N GLY A 121 -5.63 -27.64 -10.15
CA GLY A 121 -6.50 -28.79 -10.04
C GLY A 121 -7.16 -29.18 -11.37
N THR A 122 -8.39 -29.70 -11.29
CA THR A 122 -9.18 -30.05 -12.49
C THR A 122 -10.13 -28.91 -12.84
N GLY A 123 -9.62 -27.88 -13.50
CA GLY A 123 -10.41 -26.72 -13.92
C GLY A 123 -10.74 -25.71 -12.81
N GLY A 124 -9.99 -25.75 -11.71
CA GLY A 124 -10.07 -24.77 -10.63
C GLY A 124 -9.14 -23.59 -10.83
N SER A 125 -9.18 -22.67 -9.87
CA SER A 125 -8.31 -21.50 -9.81
C SER A 125 -7.80 -21.27 -8.40
N ALA A 126 -6.62 -20.65 -8.31
CA ALA A 126 -6.06 -20.12 -7.08
C ALA A 126 -5.83 -18.61 -7.21
N LEU A 127 -6.09 -17.91 -6.11
CA LEU A 127 -5.91 -16.48 -5.94
C LEU A 127 -5.12 -16.24 -4.66
N LEU A 128 -4.04 -15.47 -4.79
CA LEU A 128 -3.29 -14.88 -3.69
C LEU A 128 -3.56 -13.37 -3.72
N VAL A 129 -3.96 -12.81 -2.57
CA VAL A 129 -4.08 -11.36 -2.36
C VAL A 129 -3.15 -10.96 -1.24
N LEU A 130 -2.26 -10.02 -1.53
CA LEU A 130 -1.32 -9.42 -0.60
C LEU A 130 -1.59 -7.92 -0.54
N ALA A 131 -1.67 -7.33 0.65
CA ALA A 131 -1.94 -5.89 0.74
C ALA A 131 -1.41 -5.25 2.02
N VAL A 132 -1.26 -3.93 1.96
CA VAL A 132 -1.29 -3.02 3.12
C VAL A 132 -2.46 -2.07 2.88
N GLU A 133 -3.51 -2.24 3.67
CA GLU A 133 -4.87 -1.81 3.36
C GLU A 133 -5.36 -0.78 4.36
N ALA A 134 -5.95 0.31 3.83
CA ALA A 134 -6.74 1.29 4.56
C ALA A 134 -8.20 0.94 4.35
N ALA A 135 -8.94 0.77 5.44
CA ALA A 135 -10.37 0.47 5.37
C ALA A 135 -11.13 1.23 6.45
N TYR A 136 -12.45 1.28 6.33
CA TYR A 136 -13.33 1.65 7.42
C TYR A 136 -14.09 0.42 7.93
N ALA A 137 -14.23 0.32 9.25
CA ALA A 137 -15.04 -0.73 9.85
C ALA A 137 -16.48 -0.66 9.33
N ASN A 138 -17.04 -1.81 8.94
CA ASN A 138 -18.40 -1.95 8.39
C ASN A 138 -18.62 -1.32 7.01
N ASP A 139 -17.55 -1.08 6.24
CA ASP A 139 -17.59 -0.60 4.86
C ASP A 139 -18.25 0.78 4.68
N ASP A 140 -18.27 1.62 5.72
CA ASP A 140 -18.81 2.98 5.66
C ASP A 140 -17.81 3.97 6.30
N PRO A 141 -17.37 5.02 5.56
CA PRO A 141 -16.47 6.03 6.11
C PRO A 141 -17.04 6.75 7.32
N GLU A 142 -16.52 6.40 8.50
CA GLU A 142 -16.91 6.98 9.78
C GLU A 142 -15.67 7.42 10.58
N ALA A 143 -15.79 8.54 11.30
CA ALA A 143 -14.73 9.04 12.14
C ALA A 143 -14.39 8.03 13.25
N ASN A 144 -13.10 7.71 13.40
CA ASN A 144 -12.58 6.70 14.33
C ASN A 144 -12.92 5.24 13.96
N ALA A 145 -13.53 4.99 12.79
CA ALA A 145 -13.74 3.65 12.26
C ALA A 145 -12.58 3.18 11.35
N GLN A 146 -11.51 3.97 11.22
CA GLN A 146 -10.36 3.63 10.39
C GLN A 146 -9.68 2.33 10.84
N MET A 147 -9.30 1.53 9.85
CA MET A 147 -8.54 0.29 9.98
C MET A 147 -7.27 0.38 9.15
N SER A 148 -6.20 -0.24 9.63
CA SER A 148 -4.98 -0.41 8.85
C SER A 148 -4.33 -1.74 9.18
N PHE A 149 -4.09 -2.55 8.16
CA PHE A 149 -3.55 -3.89 8.34
C PHE A 149 -2.81 -4.40 7.11
N GLY A 150 -1.85 -5.29 7.35
CA GLY A 150 -1.29 -6.13 6.29
C GLY A 150 -2.15 -7.37 6.10
N ARG A 151 -2.39 -7.75 4.85
CA ARG A 151 -3.23 -8.89 4.45
C ARG A 151 -2.43 -9.91 3.66
N ILE A 152 -2.62 -11.18 4.00
CA ILE A 152 -2.26 -12.32 3.17
C ILE A 152 -3.49 -13.21 3.08
N ARG A 153 -4.00 -13.39 1.87
CA ARG A 153 -5.21 -14.17 1.63
C ARG A 153 -4.97 -15.18 0.52
N VAL A 154 -5.30 -16.43 0.81
CA VAL A 154 -5.24 -17.54 -0.15
C VAL A 154 -6.65 -18.07 -0.38
N ARG A 155 -7.04 -18.16 -1.64
CA ARG A 155 -8.24 -18.87 -2.09
C ARG A 155 -7.82 -19.88 -3.15
N ALA A 156 -8.25 -21.13 -3.03
CA ALA A 156 -8.09 -22.11 -4.09
C ALA A 156 -9.35 -22.96 -4.25
N SER A 157 -9.61 -23.41 -5.47
CA SER A 157 -10.74 -24.28 -5.83
C SER A 157 -10.25 -25.43 -6.71
N GLY A 158 -11.06 -26.48 -6.85
CA GLY A 158 -10.76 -27.60 -7.76
C GLY A 158 -9.62 -28.53 -7.32
N LEU A 159 -9.13 -28.38 -6.08
CA LEU A 159 -8.17 -29.30 -5.46
C LEU A 159 -8.88 -30.56 -4.95
N VAL A 160 -8.12 -31.64 -4.75
CA VAL A 160 -8.65 -32.93 -4.29
C VAL A 160 -9.03 -32.83 -2.82
N PRO A 161 -10.32 -32.96 -2.44
CA PRO A 161 -10.74 -32.84 -1.04
C PRO A 161 -10.03 -33.86 -0.14
N GLY A 162 -9.58 -33.41 1.04
CA GLY A 162 -8.86 -34.20 2.02
C GLY A 162 -7.36 -34.39 1.74
N ALA A 163 -6.87 -34.00 0.56
CA ALA A 163 -5.44 -34.04 0.26
C ALA A 163 -4.71 -32.84 0.87
N SER A 164 -3.43 -33.04 1.21
CA SER A 164 -2.54 -31.99 1.71
C SER A 164 -1.89 -31.22 0.57
N TYR A 165 -1.80 -29.91 0.73
CA TYR A 165 -1.17 -28.99 -0.20
C TYR A 165 -0.25 -28.02 0.54
N ARG A 166 0.97 -27.83 0.02
CA ARG A 166 1.88 -26.78 0.47
C ARG A 166 1.72 -25.56 -0.41
N VAL A 167 1.36 -24.43 0.18
CA VAL A 167 1.26 -23.14 -0.51
C VAL A 167 2.51 -22.33 -0.20
N ILE A 168 3.20 -21.86 -1.24
CA ILE A 168 4.40 -21.03 -1.14
C ILE A 168 4.09 -19.72 -1.83
N HIS A 169 4.37 -18.61 -1.16
CA HIS A 169 4.14 -17.26 -1.67
C HIS A 169 5.29 -16.33 -1.25
N PRO A 170 5.31 -15.06 -1.70
CA PRO A 170 6.43 -14.15 -1.44
C PRO A 170 6.74 -13.85 0.02
N TYR A 171 5.83 -14.14 0.96
CA TYR A 171 5.98 -13.87 2.38
C TYR A 171 5.95 -15.13 3.26
N GLY A 172 6.12 -16.30 2.66
CA GLY A 172 6.27 -17.55 3.41
C GLY A 172 5.60 -18.74 2.76
N GLU A 173 5.51 -19.82 3.52
CA GLU A 173 4.83 -21.04 3.12
C GLU A 173 3.93 -21.56 4.25
N LYS A 174 2.86 -22.26 3.86
CA LYS A 174 1.92 -22.89 4.79
C LYS A 174 1.28 -24.11 4.18
N ASP A 175 1.14 -25.16 4.99
CA ASP A 175 0.43 -26.37 4.62
C ASP A 175 -1.07 -26.24 4.89
N TYR A 176 -1.86 -26.77 3.97
CA TYR A 176 -3.32 -26.82 4.03
C TYR A 176 -3.83 -28.22 3.75
N VAL A 177 -4.99 -28.55 4.29
CA VAL A 177 -5.79 -29.70 3.86
C VAL A 177 -6.96 -29.15 3.06
N ALA A 178 -7.11 -29.61 1.82
CA ALA A 178 -8.17 -29.13 0.95
C ALA A 178 -9.56 -29.53 1.49
N GLU A 179 -10.43 -28.54 1.68
CA GLU A 179 -11.81 -28.74 2.08
C GLU A 179 -12.66 -29.27 0.90
N ALA A 180 -13.73 -29.99 1.25
CA ALA A 180 -14.75 -30.34 0.27
C ALA A 180 -15.66 -29.14 -0.02
N GLY A 181 -15.93 -28.86 -1.30
CA GLY A 181 -16.84 -27.80 -1.71
C GLY A 181 -16.33 -26.97 -2.87
N ALA A 182 -16.94 -25.80 -3.07
CA ALA A 182 -16.59 -24.88 -4.17
C ALA A 182 -15.23 -24.18 -3.96
N VAL A 183 -14.79 -24.05 -2.71
CA VAL A 183 -13.49 -23.48 -2.34
C VAL A 183 -12.77 -24.50 -1.48
N SER A 184 -11.64 -24.99 -1.97
CA SER A 184 -10.81 -26.02 -1.34
C SER A 184 -9.85 -25.44 -0.30
N ILE A 185 -9.39 -24.20 -0.48
CA ILE A 185 -8.56 -23.48 0.52
C ILE A 185 -9.16 -22.10 0.72
N ARG A 186 -9.42 -21.71 1.97
CA ARG A 186 -9.91 -20.38 2.36
C ARG A 186 -9.19 -19.91 3.61
N ASP A 187 -8.14 -19.11 3.42
CA ASP A 187 -7.37 -18.55 4.53
C ASP A 187 -7.16 -17.05 4.35
N THR A 188 -7.29 -16.29 5.45
CA THR A 188 -7.02 -14.85 5.49
C THR A 188 -6.26 -14.57 6.77
N ILE A 189 -5.12 -13.93 6.64
CA ILE A 189 -4.34 -13.40 7.75
C ILE A 189 -4.35 -11.88 7.58
N ASP A 190 -5.08 -11.20 8.47
CA ASP A 190 -5.07 -9.74 8.57
C ASP A 190 -4.40 -9.40 9.91
N ILE A 191 -3.30 -8.65 9.87
CA ILE A 191 -2.56 -8.22 11.06
C ILE A 191 -2.46 -6.70 11.05
N GLY A 192 -3.02 -6.08 12.07
CA GLY A 192 -2.96 -4.64 12.27
C GLY A 192 -4.05 -4.14 13.19
N CYS A 193 -4.44 -2.90 12.96
CA CYS A 193 -5.53 -2.24 13.63
C CYS A 193 -6.84 -2.55 12.90
N LEU A 194 -7.70 -3.38 13.51
CA LEU A 194 -8.90 -3.96 12.89
C LEU A 194 -10.24 -3.39 13.40
N GLY A 195 -10.26 -2.14 13.87
CA GLY A 195 -11.49 -1.33 13.99
C GLY A 195 -12.57 -1.77 15.00
N VAL A 196 -12.39 -2.84 15.77
CA VAL A 196 -13.44 -3.40 16.62
C VAL A 196 -13.41 -2.91 18.07
N ILE A 197 -13.77 -1.65 18.37
CA ILE A 197 -14.22 -1.29 19.73
C ILE A 197 -15.34 -0.22 19.71
N PRO A 198 -16.52 -0.49 20.30
CA PRO A 198 -17.51 0.55 20.63
C PRO A 198 -16.91 1.60 21.56
N GLY A 199 -16.83 2.86 21.12
CA GLY A 199 -16.13 3.96 21.82
C GLY A 199 -14.73 4.29 21.27
N ALA A 200 -14.36 3.65 20.17
CA ALA A 200 -13.26 3.90 19.24
C ALA A 200 -12.11 4.79 19.75
N VAL A 201 -11.07 4.13 20.27
CA VAL A 201 -9.73 4.71 20.28
C VAL A 201 -9.27 4.77 18.82
N ALA A 202 -8.72 5.93 18.41
CA ALA A 202 -8.15 6.09 17.09
C ALA A 202 -7.13 4.97 16.79
N CYS A 203 -7.09 4.55 15.53
CA CYS A 203 -6.24 3.47 15.08
C CYS A 203 -4.75 3.74 15.38
N ASP A 204 -4.06 2.80 16.02
CA ASP A 204 -2.59 2.86 16.11
C ASP A 204 -1.99 2.28 14.84
N TRP A 205 -1.49 3.17 13.99
CA TRP A 205 -0.88 2.84 12.70
C TRP A 205 0.37 1.97 12.83
N ASN A 206 0.99 1.89 14.01
CA ASN A 206 2.11 0.98 14.22
C ASN A 206 1.71 -0.49 14.20
N LEU A 207 0.44 -0.82 14.43
CA LEU A 207 -0.01 -2.21 14.49
C LEU A 207 0.10 -2.92 13.14
N ALA A 208 -0.11 -2.22 12.02
CA ALA A 208 0.05 -2.82 10.69
C ALA A 208 1.50 -3.24 10.39
N ARG A 209 2.49 -2.62 11.06
CA ARG A 209 3.91 -2.98 10.92
C ARG A 209 4.24 -4.35 11.51
N LEU A 210 3.36 -4.89 12.35
CA LEU A 210 3.50 -6.22 12.90
C LEU A 210 3.04 -7.33 11.95
N SER A 211 2.55 -6.96 10.76
CA SER A 211 2.12 -7.91 9.75
C SER A 211 3.30 -8.60 9.06
N ASN A 212 3.01 -9.74 8.43
CA ASN A 212 4.01 -10.51 7.67
C ASN A 212 4.22 -9.96 6.24
N VAL A 213 3.75 -8.74 5.95
CA VAL A 213 3.91 -8.10 4.63
C VAL A 213 5.11 -7.16 4.69
N GLY A 214 6.01 -7.27 3.71
CA GLY A 214 7.23 -6.48 3.63
C GLY A 214 8.48 -7.35 3.44
N PRO A 215 9.50 -6.91 2.66
CA PRO A 215 9.49 -5.75 1.78
C PRO A 215 8.38 -5.77 0.73
N PHE A 216 8.01 -4.60 0.20
CA PHE A 216 6.98 -4.53 -0.85
C PHE A 216 7.47 -5.25 -2.10
N LEU A 217 6.60 -6.04 -2.73
CA LEU A 217 6.91 -6.55 -4.06
C LEU A 217 6.79 -5.40 -5.06
N VAL A 218 7.78 -5.30 -5.93
CA VAL A 218 7.85 -4.32 -7.02
C VAL A 218 7.96 -5.07 -8.34
N TRP A 219 7.52 -4.47 -9.44
CA TRP A 219 7.79 -5.03 -10.77
C TRP A 219 9.30 -5.18 -10.99
N ASP A 220 9.70 -6.32 -11.55
CA ASP A 220 11.10 -6.59 -11.90
C ASP A 220 11.57 -5.58 -12.97
N PRO A 221 12.48 -4.64 -12.66
CA PRO A 221 12.93 -3.62 -13.61
C PRO A 221 13.73 -4.21 -14.78
N ALA A 222 14.19 -5.47 -14.67
CA ALA A 222 14.83 -6.16 -15.78
C ALA A 222 13.84 -6.67 -16.85
N VAL A 223 12.54 -6.56 -16.60
CA VAL A 223 11.47 -7.00 -17.49
C VAL A 223 10.67 -5.80 -17.97
N ALA A 224 10.48 -5.69 -19.29
CA ALA A 224 9.68 -4.63 -19.89
C ALA A 224 8.18 -4.99 -19.88
N PRO A 225 7.28 -4.00 -19.75
CA PRO A 225 7.57 -2.56 -19.60
C PRO A 225 8.01 -2.18 -18.19
N GLU A 226 8.79 -1.11 -18.08
CA GLU A 226 9.08 -0.50 -16.78
C GLU A 226 7.79 -0.03 -16.09
N ALA A 227 7.82 0.00 -14.75
CA ALA A 227 6.68 0.54 -14.00
C ALA A 227 6.44 2.02 -14.35
N PRO A 228 5.17 2.49 -14.36
CA PRO A 228 4.85 3.88 -14.64
C PRO A 228 5.55 4.85 -13.68
N PRO A 229 5.97 6.06 -14.13
CA PRO A 229 6.65 7.03 -13.27
C PRO A 229 5.87 7.32 -11.98
N GLY A 230 6.56 7.25 -10.83
CA GLY A 230 5.96 7.49 -9.52
C GLY A 230 5.22 6.29 -8.92
N ALA A 231 5.30 5.10 -9.54
CA ALA A 231 4.68 3.88 -9.07
C ALA A 231 5.63 2.67 -9.19
N ILE A 232 5.41 1.66 -8.36
CA ILE A 232 6.23 0.43 -8.36
C ILE A 232 5.66 -0.70 -9.23
N GLY A 233 4.53 -0.45 -9.89
CA GLY A 233 3.83 -1.41 -10.73
C GLY A 233 2.54 -0.83 -11.30
N ASN A 234 1.82 -1.65 -12.05
CA ASN A 234 0.49 -1.33 -12.55
C ASN A 234 -0.51 -2.46 -12.20
N PRO A 235 -1.61 -2.16 -11.49
CA PRO A 235 -2.58 -3.18 -11.09
C PRO A 235 -3.41 -3.76 -12.25
N ALA A 236 -3.29 -3.22 -13.47
CA ALA A 236 -4.00 -3.70 -14.65
C ALA A 236 -3.16 -4.60 -15.57
N VAL A 237 -1.87 -4.82 -15.26
CA VAL A 237 -0.95 -5.59 -16.11
C VAL A 237 -0.21 -6.61 -15.26
N GLU A 238 -0.31 -7.87 -15.65
CA GLU A 238 0.47 -8.94 -15.01
C GLU A 238 1.95 -8.78 -15.34
N HIS A 239 2.79 -8.87 -14.31
CA HIS A 239 4.22 -8.67 -14.46
C HIS A 239 5.02 -9.51 -13.46
N LYS A 240 6.28 -9.80 -13.81
CA LYS A 240 7.21 -10.41 -12.85
C LYS A 240 7.54 -9.43 -11.74
N VAL A 241 7.79 -9.96 -10.56
CA VAL A 241 8.11 -9.16 -9.38
C VAL A 241 9.43 -9.58 -8.73
N ILE A 242 10.00 -8.65 -7.97
CA ILE A 242 11.08 -8.89 -7.03
C ILE A 242 10.70 -8.32 -5.65
N GLY A 243 11.55 -8.54 -4.64
CA GLY A 243 11.37 -7.97 -3.30
C GLY A 243 10.95 -8.97 -2.22
N SER A 244 10.68 -10.23 -2.55
CA SER A 244 10.40 -11.25 -1.52
C SER A 244 11.59 -11.39 -0.55
N PRO A 245 11.37 -11.32 0.77
CA PRO A 245 12.42 -11.53 1.77
C PRO A 245 12.93 -12.99 1.82
N PHE A 246 12.19 -13.92 1.20
CA PHE A 246 12.54 -15.34 1.12
C PHE A 246 13.06 -15.76 -0.26
N GLY A 247 13.21 -14.82 -1.20
CA GLY A 247 13.51 -15.11 -2.59
C GLY A 247 12.39 -15.86 -3.33
N THR A 248 11.18 -15.93 -2.75
CA THR A 248 10.02 -16.60 -3.32
C THR A 248 9.17 -15.61 -4.12
N ASN A 249 9.70 -15.06 -5.21
CA ASN A 249 8.97 -14.14 -6.10
C ASN A 249 7.91 -14.84 -6.98
N HIS A 250 7.19 -15.80 -6.42
CA HIS A 250 6.19 -16.60 -7.12
C HIS A 250 5.11 -17.06 -6.14
N PHE A 251 3.93 -17.38 -6.68
CA PHE A 251 2.86 -18.07 -5.98
C PHE A 251 2.79 -19.51 -6.49
N ARG A 252 2.91 -20.49 -5.60
CA ARG A 252 2.97 -21.92 -5.92
C ARG A 252 2.11 -22.74 -4.97
N ILE A 253 1.42 -23.73 -5.52
CA ILE A 253 0.69 -24.74 -4.76
C ILE A 253 1.24 -26.11 -5.15
N GLU A 254 1.78 -26.84 -4.19
CA GLU A 254 2.28 -28.20 -4.35
C GLU A 254 1.33 -29.20 -3.69
N GLY A 255 1.06 -30.31 -4.35
CA GLY A 255 0.19 -31.37 -3.82
C GLY A 255 -0.49 -32.14 -4.94
N LEU A 256 -1.27 -33.15 -4.56
CA LEU A 256 -1.87 -34.10 -5.50
C LEU A 256 -2.66 -33.38 -6.60
N ASN A 257 -2.26 -33.58 -7.86
CA ASN A 257 -2.91 -33.00 -9.04
C ASN A 257 -3.07 -31.47 -9.00
N ALA A 258 -2.23 -30.73 -8.27
CA ALA A 258 -2.32 -29.28 -8.16
C ALA A 258 -2.23 -28.55 -9.52
N GLY A 259 -1.49 -29.10 -10.49
CA GLY A 259 -1.41 -28.59 -11.86
C GLY A 259 -2.30 -29.34 -12.87
N GLY A 260 -3.24 -30.15 -12.39
CA GLY A 260 -4.05 -31.06 -13.19
C GLY A 260 -3.63 -32.53 -13.03
N PRO A 261 -4.33 -33.48 -13.69
CA PRO A 261 -4.10 -34.91 -13.53
C PRO A 261 -2.63 -35.32 -13.76
N GLY A 262 -1.99 -35.86 -12.72
CA GLY A 262 -0.60 -36.30 -12.75
C GLY A 262 0.45 -35.20 -12.53
N VAL A 263 0.05 -33.93 -12.42
CA VAL A 263 0.95 -32.79 -12.20
C VAL A 263 0.77 -32.28 -10.77
N ASN A 264 1.78 -32.48 -9.93
CA ASN A 264 1.67 -32.23 -8.48
C ASN A 264 2.07 -30.83 -8.03
N PHE A 265 2.10 -29.85 -8.93
CA PHE A 265 2.25 -28.44 -8.58
C PHE A 265 1.62 -27.53 -9.64
N ALA A 266 1.22 -26.33 -9.22
CA ALA A 266 0.92 -25.20 -10.09
C ALA A 266 1.68 -23.97 -9.58
N GLN A 267 2.10 -23.09 -10.48
CA GLN A 267 2.86 -21.89 -10.13
C GLN A 267 2.63 -20.76 -11.13
N THR A 268 2.66 -19.52 -10.63
CA THR A 268 2.84 -18.29 -11.41
C THR A 268 3.90 -17.41 -10.75
N ASP A 269 4.68 -16.69 -11.56
CA ASP A 269 5.56 -15.61 -11.12
C ASP A 269 5.03 -14.22 -11.55
N LEU A 270 3.79 -14.16 -12.03
CA LEU A 270 3.12 -12.95 -12.47
C LEU A 270 2.18 -12.42 -11.39
N PHE A 271 2.27 -11.10 -11.17
CA PHE A 271 1.47 -10.37 -10.19
C PHE A 271 0.93 -9.08 -10.82
N LEU A 272 -0.27 -8.69 -10.40
CA LEU A 272 -0.80 -7.34 -10.54
C LEU A 272 -0.33 -6.55 -9.33
N VAL A 273 0.39 -5.43 -9.52
CA VAL A 273 1.00 -4.69 -8.40
C VAL A 273 0.57 -3.23 -8.43
N GLN A 274 0.16 -2.74 -7.27
CA GLN A 274 -0.07 -1.33 -7.02
C GLN A 274 0.82 -0.85 -5.87
N GLY A 275 1.40 0.33 -6.05
CA GLY A 275 2.01 1.10 -4.98
C GLY A 275 2.48 2.43 -5.54
N LYS A 276 2.13 3.53 -4.87
CA LYS A 276 2.51 4.88 -5.29
C LYS A 276 3.63 5.39 -4.40
N LEU A 277 4.71 5.85 -5.02
CA LEU A 277 5.86 6.37 -4.30
C LEU A 277 5.45 7.58 -3.46
N PHE A 278 5.88 7.60 -2.19
CA PHE A 278 5.88 8.81 -1.40
C PHE A 278 7.11 9.63 -1.79
N ASP A 279 6.92 10.95 -1.95
CA ASP A 279 7.97 11.88 -2.35
C ASP A 279 8.35 12.69 -1.13
N ASN A 280 9.53 12.45 -0.57
CA ASN A 280 9.99 13.17 0.60
C ASN A 280 10.47 14.56 0.18
N PRO A 281 9.92 15.64 0.77
CA PRO A 281 10.46 16.96 0.50
C PRO A 281 11.93 17.04 0.97
N PRO A 282 12.78 17.79 0.25
CA PRO A 282 14.16 18.00 0.67
C PRO A 282 14.24 18.62 2.06
N THR A 283 15.25 18.20 2.83
CA THR A 283 15.59 18.79 4.12
C THR A 283 16.60 19.91 3.90
N ALA A 284 16.15 21.15 4.12
CA ALA A 284 16.98 22.34 4.02
C ALA A 284 17.74 22.63 5.33
N VAL A 285 18.98 23.10 5.23
CA VAL A 285 19.83 23.48 6.37
C VAL A 285 20.27 24.94 6.23
N ASN A 286 20.01 25.75 7.26
CA ASN A 286 20.30 27.18 7.22
C ASN A 286 21.76 27.52 6.83
N ASP A 287 21.90 28.43 5.87
CA ASP A 287 23.18 28.96 5.42
C ASP A 287 23.64 30.20 6.17
N ALA A 288 24.96 30.41 6.20
CA ALA A 288 25.57 31.67 6.61
C ALA A 288 26.76 32.02 5.72
N VAL A 289 26.73 33.22 5.13
CA VAL A 289 27.78 33.71 4.23
C VAL A 289 28.16 35.15 4.58
N ASN A 290 29.45 35.41 4.76
CA ASN A 290 29.98 36.76 4.94
C ASN A 290 30.34 37.38 3.58
N ILE A 291 29.78 38.54 3.28
CA ILE A 291 30.01 39.25 2.02
C ILE A 291 30.58 40.64 2.32
N PRO A 292 31.75 41.02 1.78
CA PRO A 292 32.30 42.36 1.96
C PRO A 292 31.35 43.45 1.45
N VAL A 293 31.25 44.55 2.20
CA VAL A 293 30.47 45.72 1.79
C VAL A 293 30.98 46.25 0.43
N GLY A 294 30.05 46.58 -0.47
CA GLY A 294 30.37 47.05 -1.82
C GLY A 294 30.62 45.94 -2.84
N SER A 295 30.44 44.66 -2.46
CA SER A 295 30.48 43.55 -3.42
C SER A 295 29.34 43.64 -4.44
N THR A 296 29.58 43.13 -5.65
CA THR A 296 28.57 42.98 -6.71
C THR A 296 27.72 41.73 -6.51
N ALA A 297 26.70 41.56 -7.35
CA ALA A 297 25.91 40.33 -7.42
C ALA A 297 26.82 39.10 -7.56
N ARG A 298 26.52 38.03 -6.81
CA ARG A 298 27.31 36.80 -6.78
C ARG A 298 26.45 35.56 -6.50
N PRO A 299 26.85 34.38 -6.99
CA PRO A 299 26.17 33.14 -6.65
C PRO A 299 26.43 32.74 -5.18
N ILE A 300 25.40 32.18 -4.56
CA ILE A 300 25.45 31.49 -3.26
C ILE A 300 24.87 30.10 -3.47
N ASP A 301 25.61 29.10 -3.03
CA ASP A 301 25.19 27.70 -3.07
C ASP A 301 24.43 27.35 -1.80
N VAL A 302 23.13 27.61 -1.83
CA VAL A 302 22.21 27.37 -0.71
C VAL A 302 21.77 25.91 -0.60
N LEU A 303 22.14 25.06 -1.58
CA LEU A 303 21.78 23.64 -1.57
C LEU A 303 22.94 22.75 -1.12
N ALA A 304 24.13 23.33 -0.88
CA ALA A 304 25.36 22.57 -0.63
C ALA A 304 25.31 21.68 0.62
N ASN A 305 24.49 22.04 1.60
CA ASN A 305 24.25 21.33 2.86
C ASN A 305 22.82 20.78 2.97
N ASP A 306 22.02 20.91 1.90
CA ASP A 306 20.68 20.35 1.81
C ASP A 306 20.74 18.89 1.38
N SER A 307 19.71 18.12 1.74
CA SER A 307 19.66 16.69 1.42
C SER A 307 18.25 16.25 1.07
N ASP A 308 18.16 15.23 0.23
CA ASP A 308 16.93 14.57 -0.17
C ASP A 308 17.04 13.10 0.23
N ARG A 309 16.04 12.60 0.96
CA ARG A 309 16.06 11.23 1.50
C ARG A 309 16.05 10.19 0.38
N ASP A 310 15.36 10.49 -0.71
CA ASP A 310 15.15 9.58 -1.84
C ASP A 310 16.32 9.66 -2.83
N GLY A 311 17.33 10.50 -2.56
CA GLY A 311 18.52 10.68 -3.38
C GLY A 311 18.27 11.50 -4.65
N ASN A 312 17.14 12.21 -4.72
CA ASN A 312 16.75 13.00 -5.88
C ASN A 312 17.57 14.30 -5.97
N THR A 313 17.66 14.84 -7.19
CA THR A 313 18.31 16.15 -7.40
C THR A 313 17.44 17.26 -6.81
N ILE A 314 18.03 18.09 -5.96
CA ILE A 314 17.37 19.23 -5.31
C ILE A 314 17.56 20.49 -6.18
N THR A 315 16.52 21.33 -6.22
CA THR A 315 16.50 22.62 -6.92
C THR A 315 15.86 23.69 -6.05
N VAL A 316 16.22 24.96 -6.27
CA VAL A 316 15.59 26.13 -5.67
C VAL A 316 14.37 26.52 -6.52
N SER A 317 13.17 26.39 -5.95
CA SER A 317 11.91 26.73 -6.65
C SER A 317 11.37 28.12 -6.32
N ALA A 318 11.73 28.67 -5.15
CA ALA A 318 11.30 30.00 -4.74
C ALA A 318 12.34 30.68 -3.83
N VAL A 319 12.31 32.02 -3.80
CA VAL A 319 13.09 32.85 -2.89
C VAL A 319 12.25 34.04 -2.41
N THR A 320 12.47 34.46 -1.17
CA THR A 320 11.99 35.77 -0.68
C THR A 320 13.06 36.83 -0.87
N GLN A 321 12.68 38.10 -0.72
CA GLN A 321 13.63 39.21 -0.79
C GLN A 321 14.09 39.63 0.61
N PRO A 322 15.37 39.98 0.78
CA PRO A 322 15.87 40.60 2.01
C PRO A 322 15.37 42.05 2.14
N ALA A 323 15.51 42.62 3.34
CA ALA A 323 15.14 44.02 3.60
C ALA A 323 15.94 45.05 2.77
N SER A 324 17.10 44.67 2.25
CA SER A 324 17.95 45.48 1.37
C SER A 324 18.76 44.57 0.43
N GLY A 325 18.95 45.00 -0.81
CA GLY A 325 19.53 44.16 -1.86
C GLY A 325 18.47 43.32 -2.57
N ALA A 326 18.90 42.28 -3.27
CA ALA A 326 18.01 41.39 -4.01
C ALA A 326 18.54 39.96 -4.07
N VAL A 327 17.64 38.99 -4.16
CA VAL A 327 17.93 37.58 -4.41
C VAL A 327 17.17 37.15 -5.67
N ALA A 328 17.84 36.45 -6.57
CA ALA A 328 17.21 35.79 -7.71
C ALA A 328 17.65 34.33 -7.77
N ILE A 329 16.82 33.45 -8.31
CA ILE A 329 17.20 32.07 -8.59
C ILE A 329 18.13 32.08 -9.80
N GLU A 330 19.27 31.40 -9.70
CA GLU A 330 20.18 31.26 -10.84
C GLU A 330 19.56 30.40 -11.94
N ALA A 331 19.89 30.68 -13.21
CA ALA A 331 19.47 29.81 -14.31
C ALA A 331 19.92 28.36 -14.05
N GLY A 332 18.99 27.41 -14.17
CA GLY A 332 19.22 26.00 -13.80
C GLY A 332 18.88 25.65 -12.34
N ALA A 333 18.45 26.63 -11.53
CA ALA A 333 17.88 26.45 -10.19
C ALA A 333 18.76 25.72 -9.15
N GLY A 334 20.06 25.54 -9.40
CA GLY A 334 20.98 24.92 -8.44
C GLY A 334 21.51 25.87 -7.36
N ARG A 335 21.39 27.19 -7.56
CA ARG A 335 21.92 28.23 -6.68
C ARG A 335 21.05 29.49 -6.71
N VAL A 336 21.37 30.44 -5.85
CA VAL A 336 20.78 31.80 -5.91
C VAL A 336 21.84 32.83 -6.25
N ILE A 337 21.45 33.89 -6.94
CA ILE A 337 22.25 35.10 -7.14
C ILE A 337 21.83 36.13 -6.10
N PHE A 338 22.75 36.46 -5.18
CA PHE A 338 22.55 37.51 -4.19
C PHE A 338 23.22 38.81 -4.65
N THR A 339 22.46 39.89 -4.68
CA THR A 339 22.93 41.26 -4.92
C THR A 339 22.93 42.02 -3.58
N PRO A 340 24.10 42.32 -3.00
CA PRO A 340 24.18 43.02 -1.71
C PRO A 340 23.50 44.39 -1.75
N GLY A 341 22.79 44.71 -0.66
CA GLY A 341 22.19 46.03 -0.42
C GLY A 341 23.06 46.90 0.48
N ALA A 342 22.41 47.64 1.37
CA ALA A 342 23.08 48.38 2.44
C ALA A 342 23.88 47.42 3.36
N ALA A 343 24.91 47.97 4.03
CA ALA A 343 25.69 47.21 5.00
C ALA A 343 24.82 46.75 6.17
N GLY A 344 25.01 45.50 6.63
CA GLY A 344 24.24 44.91 7.71
C GLY A 344 23.94 43.43 7.46
N SER A 345 23.24 42.81 8.41
CA SER A 345 22.76 41.44 8.26
C SER A 345 21.53 41.41 7.36
N GLN A 346 21.62 40.63 6.28
CA GLN A 346 20.53 40.42 5.33
C GLN A 346 20.03 38.97 5.44
N THR A 347 18.72 38.79 5.49
CA THR A 347 18.09 37.46 5.60
C THR A 347 17.02 37.32 4.53
N PHE A 348 16.98 36.16 3.90
CA PHE A 348 15.94 35.73 2.98
C PHE A 348 15.71 34.23 3.20
N ASN A 349 14.57 33.73 2.70
CA ASN A 349 14.26 32.30 2.68
C ASN A 349 14.29 31.80 1.25
N TYR A 350 14.60 30.52 1.06
CA TYR A 350 14.41 29.81 -0.20
C TYR A 350 13.56 28.56 0.01
N THR A 351 13.00 28.03 -1.07
CA THR A 351 12.26 26.77 -1.08
C THR A 351 13.04 25.77 -1.92
N ALA A 352 13.43 24.66 -1.31
CA ALA A 352 14.02 23.51 -1.98
C ALA A 352 12.92 22.56 -2.47
N SER A 353 13.10 21.98 -3.64
CA SER A 353 12.22 20.97 -4.23
C SER A 353 13.02 19.91 -4.97
N SER A 354 12.56 18.67 -4.94
CA SER A 354 13.15 17.54 -5.67
C SER A 354 12.19 17.01 -6.74
N THR A 355 12.71 16.16 -7.62
CA THR A 355 11.89 15.34 -8.51
C THR A 355 11.29 14.18 -7.74
N MET A 356 10.14 13.66 -8.21
CA MET A 356 9.60 12.39 -7.69
C MET A 356 10.67 11.29 -7.72
N PRO A 357 10.67 10.36 -6.73
CA PRO A 357 11.56 9.22 -6.74
C PRO A 357 11.38 8.38 -8.01
N GLY A 358 12.51 7.88 -8.53
CA GLY A 358 12.51 6.89 -9.60
C GLY A 358 11.98 5.53 -9.11
N ASN A 359 11.73 4.63 -10.05
CA ASN A 359 11.36 3.27 -9.68
C ASN A 359 12.52 2.59 -8.93
N PRO A 360 12.24 1.86 -7.85
CA PRO A 360 13.27 1.10 -7.14
C PRO A 360 13.89 0.05 -8.05
N THR A 361 15.22 -0.07 -8.02
CA THR A 361 16.01 -1.06 -8.78
C THR A 361 16.36 -2.27 -7.95
#